data_AF-A0A957N8P4-F1
#
_entry.id   AF-A0A957N8P4-F1
#
_cell.length_a   1.000
_cell.length_b   1.000
_cell.length_c   1.000
_cell.angle_alpha   90.00
_cell.angle_beta   90.00
_cell.angle_gamma   90.00
#
_symmetry.space_group_name_H-M   'P 1'
#
loop_
_entity.id
_entity.type
_entity.pdbx_description
1 polymer ?
#
loop_
_entity_poly.entity_id
_entity_poly.type
_entity_poly.pdbx_seq_one_letter_code
_entity_poly.pdbx_strand_id
1 'polypeptide(L)'
;HVCPFLGTLDETYKRGPHVDYPSFENRCLAVDEYGEDEACVVMLSDQATFCLSSGHALCPRYQAAQEAVATKESRRRPRGKASAPAGRAAGLTSDWLQSSLDELDQDLDDGDDSPLNRRLWGWIGAVLIFLTVFVCGGSVAVFVGWQAVSSSLLPTPIDATGGLAAVPPVLTQQPLVLVITLTPASDGPATATPGAIIAAPTQRADFAFPPAVTATPGGSGSSGGSGVIVVNPNVFAPTPTLPPAPTEPATSVVDAVVDMNAPVPEAPTRRPTPTFEIPTSTPVPNEPTATATPTLGPPVVIFRADSRQLMEDECTLVRWNVQNVREVYYEGLGVSGQGSHEECISDDSETYTLMVVLGTGVTEIYTTTVTYLAPTPTPTFTPTWTPFPVYTPTWTPEPPPVTPTPVKTYGVDLLLAGGSRQTCDAGATCRVGVSVTNLGNQVDDLTVQIVGSGAWSAQLCRMDGVCAASALTIYNVGPGTAGTMNLVVEVPAGAAGETQTYTLEAASANTGGAVRSDAVLVELQGQ
;
A
#
# COMPACT_ATOMS: atom_id res chain seq x y z
N HIS A 1 17.87 21.42 -11.15
CA HIS A 1 19.19 20.81 -10.90
C HIS A 1 19.43 19.76 -11.96
N VAL A 2 20.39 19.96 -12.86
CA VAL A 2 20.76 18.96 -13.87
C VAL A 2 21.60 17.91 -13.15
N CYS A 3 21.15 16.66 -13.12
CA CYS A 3 21.98 15.56 -12.66
C CYS A 3 22.76 15.06 -13.89
N PRO A 4 24.05 15.40 -14.06
CA PRO A 4 24.77 15.19 -15.33
C PRO A 4 25.03 13.71 -15.67
N PHE A 5 24.49 12.78 -14.87
CA PHE A 5 24.75 11.35 -14.97
C PHE A 5 23.51 10.51 -15.27
N LEU A 6 22.31 11.12 -15.30
CA LEU A 6 21.06 10.51 -15.78
C LEU A 6 20.94 10.71 -17.30
N GLY A 7 20.74 9.62 -18.04
CA GLY A 7 20.48 9.68 -19.48
C GLY A 7 19.72 8.43 -19.91
N THR A 8 18.93 8.55 -20.98
CA THR A 8 18.11 7.46 -21.49
C THR A 8 18.96 6.42 -22.23
N LEU A 9 18.50 5.17 -22.22
CA LEU A 9 18.99 4.13 -23.14
C LEU A 9 17.98 4.03 -24.27
N ASP A 10 18.45 4.00 -25.51
CA ASP A 10 17.59 3.66 -26.65
C ASP A 10 17.24 2.16 -26.64
N GLU A 11 16.34 1.75 -27.53
CA GLU A 11 15.87 0.36 -27.67
C GLU A 11 17.01 -0.65 -27.98
N THR A 12 18.20 -0.17 -28.33
CA THR A 12 19.40 -0.98 -28.58
C THR A 12 20.42 -0.94 -27.44
N TYR A 13 20.03 -0.47 -26.26
CA TYR A 13 20.91 -0.24 -25.09
C TYR A 13 22.06 0.73 -25.37
N LYS A 14 21.93 1.61 -26.37
CA LYS A 14 22.91 2.67 -26.64
C LYS A 14 22.50 3.97 -25.96
N ARG A 15 23.51 4.78 -25.64
CA ARG A 15 23.36 5.97 -24.78
C ARG A 15 22.68 7.11 -25.53
N GLY A 16 21.54 7.58 -25.02
CA GLY A 16 20.86 8.79 -25.46
C GLY A 16 21.42 10.08 -24.84
N PRO A 17 20.93 11.26 -25.28
CA PRO A 17 21.31 12.56 -24.72
C PRO A 17 20.86 12.73 -23.26
N HIS A 18 21.49 13.66 -22.54
CA HIS A 18 21.11 14.00 -21.16
C HIS A 18 19.70 14.61 -21.13
N VAL A 19 18.93 14.34 -20.07
CA VAL A 19 17.56 14.84 -19.91
C VAL A 19 17.44 15.57 -18.58
N ASP A 20 16.72 16.69 -18.58
CA ASP A 20 16.49 17.51 -17.39
C ASP A 20 15.49 16.85 -16.42
N TYR A 21 15.80 16.90 -15.13
CA TYR A 21 14.90 16.44 -14.07
C TYR A 21 13.74 17.42 -13.86
N PRO A 22 12.49 16.95 -13.63
CA PRO A 22 12.07 15.57 -13.45
C PRO A 22 11.57 14.91 -14.74
N SER A 23 12.27 13.87 -15.23
CA SER A 23 11.72 12.95 -16.23
C SER A 23 11.56 11.55 -15.63
N PHE A 24 10.35 11.00 -15.73
CA PHE A 24 9.95 9.70 -15.17
C PHE A 24 10.46 8.49 -15.98
N GLU A 25 11.30 8.72 -16.99
CA GLU A 25 11.73 7.70 -17.96
C GLU A 25 13.15 7.15 -17.70
N ASN A 26 13.81 7.54 -16.61
CA ASN A 26 15.19 7.13 -16.34
C ASN A 26 15.25 5.84 -15.49
N ARG A 27 16.12 4.90 -15.89
CA ARG A 27 16.47 3.69 -15.12
C ARG A 27 17.91 3.80 -14.64
N CYS A 28 18.13 3.83 -13.33
CA CYS A 28 19.46 3.66 -12.75
C CYS A 28 19.78 2.17 -12.65
N LEU A 29 20.91 1.75 -13.23
CA LEU A 29 21.45 0.40 -13.10
C LEU A 29 22.56 0.45 -12.05
N ALA A 30 22.35 -0.24 -10.92
CA ALA A 30 23.40 -0.52 -9.94
C ALA A 30 23.95 -1.92 -10.25
N VAL A 31 25.27 -2.04 -10.34
CA VAL A 31 25.93 -3.34 -10.48
C VAL A 31 26.21 -3.85 -9.07
N ASP A 32 25.87 -5.11 -8.81
CA ASP A 32 26.30 -5.86 -7.64
C ASP A 32 27.85 -5.88 -7.58
N GLU A 33 28.42 -5.77 -6.39
CA GLU A 33 29.86 -5.86 -6.12
C GLU A 33 30.47 -7.20 -6.59
N TYR A 34 29.65 -8.22 -6.80
CA TYR A 34 29.99 -9.49 -7.43
C TYR A 34 29.58 -9.47 -8.91
N GLY A 35 30.51 -9.09 -9.78
CA GLY A 35 30.29 -8.86 -11.21
C GLY A 35 29.85 -10.08 -12.04
N GLU A 36 28.64 -10.58 -11.79
CA GLU A 36 27.92 -11.51 -12.65
C GLU A 36 26.69 -10.81 -13.24
N ASP A 37 26.74 -10.63 -14.56
CA ASP A 37 25.82 -10.12 -15.61
C ASP A 37 24.35 -9.69 -15.37
N GLU A 38 23.80 -9.61 -14.16
CA GLU A 38 22.46 -9.05 -13.89
C GLU A 38 22.55 -7.68 -13.19
N ALA A 39 22.51 -6.61 -14.00
CA ALA A 39 22.37 -5.26 -13.47
C ALA A 39 21.02 -5.11 -12.76
N CYS A 40 21.03 -4.97 -11.44
CA CYS A 40 19.83 -4.72 -10.66
C CYS A 40 19.21 -3.37 -11.06
N VAL A 41 17.99 -3.43 -11.57
CA VAL A 41 17.20 -2.23 -11.90
C VAL A 41 16.72 -1.63 -10.59
N VAL A 42 17.25 -0.45 -10.24
CA VAL A 42 16.80 0.28 -9.05
C VAL A 42 15.40 0.83 -9.34
N MET A 43 14.42 0.42 -8.55
CA MET A 43 13.02 0.86 -8.64
C MET A 43 12.91 2.39 -8.57
N LEU A 44 11.94 2.97 -9.28
CA LEU A 44 11.82 4.43 -9.45
C LEU A 44 11.77 5.21 -8.11
N SER A 45 11.18 4.62 -7.07
CA SER A 45 11.12 5.20 -5.72
C SER A 45 12.50 5.33 -5.06
N ASP A 46 13.40 4.41 -5.38
CA ASP A 46 14.68 4.26 -4.69
C ASP A 46 15.79 5.05 -5.40
N GLN A 47 15.55 5.50 -6.63
CA GLN A 47 16.51 6.27 -7.41
C GLN A 47 16.78 7.66 -6.80
N ALA A 48 15.74 8.32 -6.27
CA ALA A 48 15.91 9.60 -5.60
C ALA A 48 16.76 9.46 -4.33
N THR A 49 16.47 8.43 -3.53
CA THR A 49 17.22 8.09 -2.32
C THR A 49 18.66 7.72 -2.67
N PHE A 50 18.89 6.89 -3.69
CA PHE A 50 20.23 6.49 -4.13
C PHE A 50 21.08 7.65 -4.65
N CYS A 51 20.47 8.61 -5.37
CA CYS A 51 21.15 9.83 -5.81
C CYS A 51 21.51 10.73 -4.62
N LEU A 52 20.61 10.88 -3.63
CA LEU A 52 20.78 11.78 -2.49
C LEU A 52 21.66 11.17 -1.37
N SER A 53 21.73 9.84 -1.23
CA SER A 53 22.36 9.13 -0.11
C SER A 53 23.86 8.86 -0.28
N SER A 54 24.58 9.59 -1.14
CA SER A 54 25.98 9.32 -1.53
C SER A 54 26.24 7.97 -2.23
N GLY A 55 25.21 7.13 -2.41
CA GLY A 55 25.29 5.85 -3.14
C GLY A 55 25.72 6.00 -4.60
N HIS A 56 25.54 7.20 -5.19
CA HIS A 56 26.07 7.54 -6.52
C HIS A 56 27.60 7.34 -6.65
N ALA A 57 28.36 7.33 -5.55
CA ALA A 57 29.80 7.05 -5.56
C ALA A 57 30.15 5.62 -6.03
N LEU A 58 29.21 4.68 -5.88
CA LEU A 58 29.35 3.28 -6.33
C LEU A 58 28.89 3.10 -7.79
N CYS A 59 28.33 4.13 -8.42
CA CYS A 59 27.90 4.05 -9.81
C CYS A 59 29.14 3.98 -10.74
N PRO A 60 29.23 3.01 -11.67
CA PRO A 60 30.35 2.89 -12.60
C PRO A 60 30.58 4.17 -13.44
N ARG A 61 29.51 4.94 -13.72
CA ARG A 61 29.63 6.24 -14.41
C ARG A 61 30.35 7.29 -13.57
N TYR A 62 30.08 7.34 -12.27
CA TYR A 62 30.71 8.30 -11.37
C TYR A 62 32.19 7.94 -11.16
N GLN A 63 32.50 6.66 -10.97
CA GLN A 63 33.88 6.18 -10.86
C GLN A 63 34.67 6.43 -12.16
N ALA A 64 34.11 6.10 -13.33
CA ALA A 64 34.76 6.38 -14.61
C ALA A 64 34.96 7.89 -14.87
N ALA A 65 34.03 8.73 -14.43
CA ALA A 65 34.17 10.19 -14.52
C ALA A 65 35.26 10.71 -13.58
N GLN A 66 35.33 10.20 -12.34
CA GLN A 66 36.38 10.52 -11.38
C GLN A 66 37.77 10.08 -11.89
N GLU A 67 37.87 8.90 -12.49
CA GLU A 67 39.12 8.41 -13.12
C GLU A 67 39.55 9.27 -14.32
N ALA A 68 38.60 9.71 -15.15
CA ALA A 68 38.85 10.60 -16.28
C ALA A 68 39.29 12.01 -15.84
N VAL A 69 38.79 12.49 -14.70
CA VAL A 69 39.24 13.75 -14.08
C VAL A 69 40.63 13.57 -13.47
N ALA A 70 40.87 12.49 -12.71
CA ALA A 70 42.17 12.18 -12.12
C ALA A 70 43.29 12.01 -13.16
N THR A 71 42.99 11.41 -14.31
CA THR A 71 43.94 11.31 -15.44
C THR A 71 44.17 12.64 -16.17
N LYS A 72 43.21 13.56 -16.16
CA LYS A 72 43.42 14.93 -16.66
C LYS A 72 44.24 15.78 -15.68
N GLU A 73 44.04 15.60 -14.38
CA GLU A 73 44.78 16.29 -13.32
C GLU A 73 46.27 15.88 -13.33
N SER A 74 46.56 14.58 -13.48
CA SER A 74 47.94 14.07 -13.54
C SER A 74 48.71 14.54 -14.77
N ARG A 75 47.99 14.83 -15.87
CA ARG A 75 48.56 15.36 -17.11
C ARG A 75 48.82 16.87 -17.07
N ARG A 76 48.28 17.58 -16.06
CA ARG A 76 48.39 19.05 -15.93
C ARG A 76 49.47 19.52 -14.97
N ARG A 77 50.20 18.66 -14.24
CA ARG A 77 51.38 19.08 -13.47
C ARG A 77 52.56 19.35 -14.43
N PRO A 78 52.97 20.60 -14.64
CA PRO A 78 54.16 20.90 -15.43
C PRO A 78 55.38 20.56 -14.59
N ARG A 79 56.33 19.85 -15.19
CA ARG A 79 57.66 19.59 -14.64
C ARG A 79 58.41 20.93 -14.57
N GLY A 80 58.32 21.62 -13.43
CA GLY A 80 58.98 22.91 -13.21
C GLY A 80 60.50 22.79 -13.20
N LYS A 81 61.16 23.48 -14.12
CA LYS A 81 62.54 23.98 -13.97
C LYS A 81 62.49 25.50 -13.77
N ALA A 82 63.13 25.92 -12.70
CA ALA A 82 63.90 27.15 -12.47
C ALA A 82 63.40 28.54 -12.95
N SER A 83 63.40 29.44 -11.96
CA SER A 83 63.83 30.87 -11.98
C SER A 83 62.93 31.98 -12.55
N ALA A 84 62.33 32.73 -11.62
CA ALA A 84 62.46 34.19 -11.39
C ALA A 84 61.77 35.18 -12.40
N PRO A 85 61.59 36.48 -12.03
CA PRO A 85 60.25 37.02 -11.77
C PRO A 85 59.89 38.27 -12.60
N ALA A 86 58.59 38.60 -12.73
CA ALA A 86 58.03 39.95 -12.73
C ALA A 86 56.60 39.97 -13.29
N GLY A 87 55.75 40.85 -12.73
CA GLY A 87 54.67 41.48 -13.50
C GLY A 87 53.25 41.29 -12.98
N ARG A 88 52.87 42.14 -12.02
CA ARG A 88 51.49 42.43 -11.57
C ARG A 88 50.52 42.71 -12.73
N ALA A 89 49.33 42.11 -12.69
CA ALA A 89 48.08 42.74 -13.13
C ALA A 89 46.91 42.10 -12.37
N ALA A 90 46.09 42.94 -11.73
CA ALA A 90 45.03 42.58 -10.80
C ALA A 90 43.80 42.00 -11.53
N GLY A 91 43.35 40.84 -11.06
CA GLY A 91 42.01 40.29 -11.31
C GLY A 91 41.46 39.78 -9.98
N LEU A 92 40.28 40.25 -9.58
CA LEU A 92 39.57 39.81 -8.39
C LEU A 92 39.07 38.38 -8.62
N THR A 93 39.91 37.40 -8.31
CA THR A 93 39.55 35.98 -8.22
C THR A 93 39.75 35.50 -6.78
N SER A 94 39.26 34.30 -6.50
CA SER A 94 39.17 33.54 -5.23
C SER A 94 40.39 33.46 -4.30
N ASP A 95 41.45 34.24 -4.56
CA ASP A 95 42.73 34.20 -3.87
C ASP A 95 42.69 34.76 -2.44
N TRP A 96 41.69 35.55 -2.04
CA TRP A 96 41.55 35.99 -0.63
C TRP A 96 41.23 34.82 0.29
N LEU A 97 40.33 33.92 -0.13
CA LEU A 97 39.97 32.75 0.68
C LEU A 97 41.14 31.77 0.76
N GLN A 98 41.90 31.61 -0.32
CA GLN A 98 43.13 30.80 -0.32
C GLN A 98 44.24 31.43 0.54
N SER A 99 44.47 32.74 0.47
CA SER A 99 45.53 33.37 1.28
C SER A 99 45.17 33.41 2.77
N SER A 100 43.89 33.48 3.12
CA SER A 100 43.44 33.41 4.52
C SER A 100 43.54 31.98 5.08
N LEU A 101 43.51 30.96 4.21
CA LEU A 101 43.71 29.56 4.59
C LEU A 101 45.20 29.21 4.66
N ASP A 102 46.03 29.70 3.73
CA ASP A 102 47.48 29.49 3.76
C ASP A 102 48.15 30.24 4.94
N GLU A 103 47.62 31.39 5.35
CA GLU A 103 48.11 32.11 6.55
C GLU A 103 47.68 31.42 7.86
N LEU A 104 46.54 30.69 7.84
CA LEU A 104 46.10 29.89 8.99
C LEU A 104 46.87 28.56 9.10
N ASP A 105 47.32 27.99 7.99
CA ASP A 105 48.13 26.76 7.96
C ASP A 105 49.59 27.05 8.38
N GLN A 106 50.09 28.25 8.10
CA GLN A 106 51.44 28.67 8.48
C GLN A 106 51.56 29.04 9.98
N ASP A 107 50.48 29.51 10.62
CA ASP A 107 50.41 29.76 12.07
C ASP A 107 50.16 28.48 12.90
N LEU A 108 49.75 27.37 12.28
CA LEU A 108 49.55 26.08 12.95
C LEU A 108 50.85 25.25 13.08
N ASP A 109 51.90 25.57 12.30
CA ASP A 109 53.14 24.79 12.25
C ASP A 109 54.29 25.39 13.08
N ASP A 110 54.21 26.66 13.50
CA ASP A 110 55.12 27.25 14.49
C ASP A 110 54.67 26.89 15.93
N GLY A 111 54.95 25.63 16.26
CA GLY A 111 54.70 25.03 17.57
C GLY A 111 55.52 25.69 18.69
N ASP A 112 54.87 26.56 19.44
CA ASP A 112 55.24 26.84 20.83
C ASP A 112 54.35 25.96 21.74
N ASP A 113 54.96 24.89 22.30
CA ASP A 113 54.34 23.84 23.12
C ASP A 113 53.90 24.33 24.50
N SER A 114 53.06 25.36 24.54
CA SER A 114 52.42 25.83 25.76
C SER A 114 51.17 24.97 26.06
N PRO A 115 51.14 24.18 27.15
CA PRO A 115 50.05 23.24 27.45
C PRO A 115 48.69 23.90 27.70
N LEU A 116 48.64 25.23 27.80
CA LEU A 116 47.42 26.01 27.93
C LEU A 116 46.68 26.22 26.58
N ASN A 117 47.39 26.18 25.44
CA ASN A 117 46.79 26.51 24.15
C ASN A 117 46.00 25.35 23.52
N ARG A 118 46.36 24.09 23.79
CA ARG A 118 45.64 22.91 23.26
C ARG A 118 44.21 22.79 23.79
N ARG A 119 43.97 23.23 25.04
CA ARG A 119 42.63 23.20 25.63
C ARG A 119 41.71 24.28 25.04
N LEU A 120 42.26 25.44 24.71
CA LEU A 120 41.50 26.55 24.11
C LEU A 120 41.08 26.21 22.67
N TRP A 121 42.00 25.65 21.87
CA TRP A 121 41.71 25.24 20.49
C TRP A 121 40.69 24.10 20.40
N GLY A 122 40.72 23.15 21.33
CA GLY A 122 39.68 22.09 21.40
C GLY A 122 38.28 22.65 21.66
N TRP A 123 38.17 23.67 22.52
CA TRP A 123 36.89 24.33 22.80
C TRP A 123 36.36 25.13 21.61
N ILE A 124 37.24 25.84 20.90
CA ILE A 124 36.85 26.58 19.70
C ILE A 124 36.33 25.61 18.62
N GLY A 125 37.01 24.48 18.41
CA GLY A 125 36.55 23.44 17.48
C GLY A 125 35.17 22.88 17.83
N ALA A 126 34.92 22.57 19.10
CA ALA A 126 33.63 22.07 19.57
C ALA A 126 32.50 23.09 19.37
N VAL A 127 32.74 24.37 19.66
CA VAL A 127 31.76 25.45 19.45
C VAL A 127 31.42 25.62 17.97
N LEU A 128 32.42 25.51 17.09
CA LEU A 128 32.22 25.67 15.64
C LEU A 128 31.37 24.52 15.06
N ILE A 129 31.62 23.28 15.50
CA ILE A 129 30.80 22.13 15.12
C ILE A 129 29.35 22.30 15.62
N PHE A 130 29.18 22.70 16.88
CA PHE A 130 27.84 22.87 17.45
C PHE A 130 27.04 23.96 16.74
N LEU A 131 27.68 25.09 16.41
CA LEU A 131 27.05 26.18 15.66
C LEU A 131 26.67 25.74 14.25
N THR A 132 27.51 24.94 13.59
CA THR A 132 27.21 24.42 12.24
C THR A 132 26.01 23.47 12.27
N VAL A 133 25.95 22.54 13.22
CA VAL A 133 24.81 21.62 13.40
C VAL A 133 23.53 22.39 13.73
N PHE A 134 23.60 23.42 14.57
CA PHE A 134 22.44 24.23 14.92
C PHE A 134 21.89 25.02 13.73
N VAL A 135 22.76 25.61 12.91
CA VAL A 135 22.35 26.35 11.70
C VAL A 135 21.79 25.42 10.62
N CYS A 136 22.43 24.28 10.37
CA CYS A 136 21.93 23.28 9.43
C CYS A 136 20.62 22.62 9.90
N GLY A 137 20.53 22.21 11.16
CA GLY A 137 19.30 21.64 11.72
C GLY A 137 18.14 22.63 11.76
N GLY A 138 18.40 23.88 12.16
CA GLY A 138 17.38 24.92 12.23
C GLY A 138 16.81 25.29 10.86
N SER A 139 17.64 25.34 9.82
CA SER A 139 17.18 25.66 8.46
C SER A 139 16.27 24.57 7.87
N VAL A 140 16.55 23.29 8.15
CA VAL A 140 15.66 22.18 7.74
C VAL A 140 14.32 22.24 8.46
N ALA A 141 14.30 22.50 9.77
CA ALA A 141 13.06 22.60 10.55
C ALA A 141 12.16 23.75 10.05
N VAL A 142 12.74 24.91 9.74
CA VAL A 142 12.00 26.06 9.18
C VAL A 142 11.42 25.72 7.80
N PHE A 143 12.18 25.01 6.95
CA PHE A 143 11.71 24.62 5.62
C PHE A 143 10.54 23.65 5.67
N VAL A 144 10.61 22.62 6.53
CA VAL A 144 9.52 21.65 6.72
C VAL A 144 8.28 22.33 7.31
N GLY A 145 8.45 23.25 8.28
CA GLY A 145 7.35 24.04 8.82
C GLY A 145 6.66 24.91 7.76
N TRP A 146 7.42 25.52 6.84
CA TRP A 146 6.86 26.32 5.76
C TRP A 146 6.03 25.48 4.77
N GLN A 147 6.50 24.28 4.39
CA GLN A 147 5.79 23.35 3.51
C GLN A 147 4.43 22.92 4.09
N ALA A 148 4.38 22.65 5.40
CA ALA A 148 3.15 22.29 6.10
C ALA A 148 2.11 23.43 6.08
N VAL A 149 2.55 24.69 6.22
CA VAL A 149 1.65 25.85 6.16
C VAL A 149 1.19 26.14 4.74
N SER A 150 2.05 26.03 3.72
CA SER A 150 1.69 26.36 2.35
C SER A 150 0.67 25.39 1.74
N SER A 151 0.71 24.12 2.12
CA SER A 151 -0.27 23.12 1.66
C SER A 151 -1.68 23.37 2.21
N SER A 152 -1.77 24.03 3.37
CA SER A 152 -3.06 24.38 4.01
C SER A 152 -3.73 25.63 3.42
N LEU A 153 -3.01 26.40 2.59
CA LEU A 153 -3.47 27.70 2.09
C LEU A 153 -3.88 27.72 0.61
N LEU A 154 -3.84 26.59 -0.09
CA LEU A 154 -4.28 26.53 -1.49
C LEU A 154 -5.79 26.22 -1.56
N PRO A 155 -6.63 27.17 -2.00
CA PRO A 155 -8.05 26.93 -2.20
C PRO A 155 -8.26 25.94 -3.35
N THR A 156 -9.01 24.88 -3.10
CA THR A 156 -9.46 23.92 -4.10
C THR A 156 -10.32 24.62 -5.17
N PRO A 157 -10.02 24.44 -6.47
CA PRO A 157 -10.85 24.99 -7.54
C PRO A 157 -12.22 24.31 -7.54
N ILE A 158 -13.27 25.13 -7.49
CA ILE A 158 -14.66 24.70 -7.61
C ILE A 158 -14.90 24.40 -9.09
N ASP A 159 -14.97 23.13 -9.46
CA ASP A 159 -15.40 22.73 -10.79
C ASP A 159 -16.93 22.68 -10.82
N ALA A 160 -17.50 23.62 -11.57
CA ALA A 160 -18.94 23.75 -11.77
C ALA A 160 -19.34 22.96 -13.01
N THR A 161 -20.02 21.82 -12.82
CA THR A 161 -21.17 21.35 -13.63
C THR A 161 -21.56 19.94 -13.19
N GLY A 162 -22.67 19.82 -12.45
CA GLY A 162 -23.27 18.54 -12.08
C GLY A 162 -24.78 18.64 -12.11
N GLY A 163 -25.39 18.24 -13.23
CA GLY A 163 -26.84 18.15 -13.40
C GLY A 163 -27.44 17.09 -12.49
N LEU A 164 -28.58 17.42 -11.88
CA LEU A 164 -29.34 16.57 -10.97
C LEU A 164 -30.04 15.45 -11.75
N ALA A 165 -29.67 14.20 -11.52
CA ALA A 165 -30.46 13.02 -11.88
C ALA A 165 -31.16 12.48 -10.63
N ALA A 166 -32.48 12.31 -10.71
CA ALA A 166 -33.34 11.82 -9.64
C ALA A 166 -33.07 10.32 -9.36
N VAL A 167 -32.85 9.98 -8.09
CA VAL A 167 -32.68 8.60 -7.60
C VAL A 167 -34.02 8.13 -7.01
N PRO A 168 -34.58 6.97 -7.42
CA PRO A 168 -35.81 6.43 -6.84
C PRO A 168 -35.57 5.76 -5.46
N PRO A 169 -36.62 5.58 -4.63
CA PRO A 169 -36.50 5.11 -3.26
C PRO A 169 -36.12 3.61 -3.17
N VAL A 170 -35.10 3.31 -2.38
CA VAL A 170 -34.69 1.94 -2.03
C VAL A 170 -35.55 1.43 -0.86
N LEU A 171 -36.26 0.33 -1.07
CA LEU A 171 -36.96 -0.42 -0.03
C LEU A 171 -35.96 -1.26 0.77
N THR A 172 -35.94 -1.07 2.08
CA THR A 172 -35.13 -1.83 3.04
C THR A 172 -35.65 -3.25 3.22
N GLN A 173 -34.94 -4.26 2.69
CA GLN A 173 -35.14 -5.66 3.05
C GLN A 173 -34.26 -6.02 4.26
N GLN A 174 -34.89 -6.56 5.31
CA GLN A 174 -34.21 -7.10 6.49
C GLN A 174 -33.60 -8.49 6.17
N PRO A 175 -32.44 -8.85 6.74
CA PRO A 175 -31.84 -10.15 6.52
C PRO A 175 -32.64 -11.26 7.23
N LEU A 176 -33.19 -12.19 6.45
CA LEU A 176 -33.77 -13.44 6.93
C LEU A 176 -32.64 -14.41 7.29
N VAL A 177 -32.45 -14.71 8.58
CA VAL A 177 -31.50 -15.73 9.04
C VAL A 177 -32.19 -17.10 9.00
N LEU A 178 -31.85 -17.91 8.00
CA LEU A 178 -32.29 -19.30 7.89
C LEU A 178 -31.28 -20.21 8.61
N VAL A 179 -31.65 -20.70 9.80
CA VAL A 179 -30.87 -21.72 10.51
C VAL A 179 -31.27 -23.09 9.99
N ILE A 180 -30.38 -23.76 9.24
CA ILE A 180 -30.56 -25.14 8.80
C ILE A 180 -29.78 -26.04 9.77
N THR A 181 -30.49 -26.70 10.67
CA THR A 181 -29.92 -27.78 11.49
C THR A 181 -30.01 -29.10 10.74
N LEU A 182 -28.87 -29.63 10.29
CA LEU A 182 -28.78 -30.97 9.72
C LEU A 182 -28.88 -32.00 10.86
N THR A 183 -29.97 -32.77 10.84
CA THR A 183 -30.17 -33.92 11.74
C THR A 183 -29.59 -35.15 11.05
N PRO A 184 -28.64 -35.90 11.64
CA PRO A 184 -28.10 -37.08 11.00
C PRO A 184 -29.17 -38.17 10.92
N ALA A 185 -29.40 -38.68 9.69
CA ALA A 185 -30.24 -39.83 9.44
C ALA A 185 -29.60 -41.08 10.05
N SER A 186 -30.30 -41.73 10.97
CA SER A 186 -29.94 -43.06 11.48
C SER A 186 -30.47 -44.12 10.51
N ASP A 187 -29.57 -44.77 9.77
CA ASP A 187 -29.88 -45.98 9.02
C ASP A 187 -29.76 -47.22 9.91
N GLY A 188 -30.80 -48.06 9.92
CA GLY A 188 -30.69 -49.48 10.28
C GLY A 188 -31.76 -50.03 11.24
N PRO A 189 -32.68 -50.90 10.76
CA PRO A 189 -33.64 -51.59 11.62
C PRO A 189 -33.03 -52.79 12.35
N ALA A 190 -33.39 -52.92 13.63
CA ALA A 190 -32.99 -53.99 14.52
C ALA A 190 -33.70 -55.32 14.17
N THR A 191 -32.91 -56.37 14.00
CA THR A 191 -33.37 -57.77 14.05
C THR A 191 -33.42 -58.20 15.51
N ALA A 192 -34.62 -58.48 16.01
CA ALA A 192 -34.87 -58.95 17.37
C ALA A 192 -34.53 -60.44 17.53
N THR A 193 -33.81 -60.77 18.60
CA THR A 193 -33.72 -62.14 19.15
C THR A 193 -33.94 -62.05 20.67
N PRO A 194 -34.87 -62.82 21.26
CA PRO A 194 -35.14 -62.76 22.69
C PRO A 194 -34.32 -63.80 23.45
N GLY A 195 -33.69 -63.41 24.57
CA GLY A 195 -33.03 -64.39 25.43
C GLY A 195 -32.34 -63.84 26.68
N ALA A 196 -33.00 -64.08 27.81
CA ALA A 196 -32.43 -64.34 29.14
C ALA A 196 -31.95 -63.16 30.03
N ILE A 197 -32.60 -63.17 31.20
CA ILE A 197 -32.39 -62.43 32.44
C ILE A 197 -31.09 -62.91 33.11
N ILE A 198 -30.34 -62.04 33.80
CA ILE A 198 -29.80 -62.19 35.18
C ILE A 198 -28.74 -61.12 35.53
N ALA A 199 -28.97 -60.49 36.70
CA ALA A 199 -28.05 -59.91 37.69
C ALA A 199 -27.08 -58.75 37.37
N ALA A 200 -27.23 -57.69 38.18
CA ALA A 200 -26.16 -56.79 38.59
C ALA A 200 -25.07 -57.56 39.39
N PRO A 201 -23.81 -57.12 39.38
CA PRO A 201 -23.42 -56.15 40.42
C PRO A 201 -22.40 -55.08 40.00
N THR A 202 -22.37 -54.03 40.82
CA THR A 202 -21.26 -53.11 41.09
C THR A 202 -19.85 -53.69 40.93
N GLN A 203 -18.95 -53.00 40.22
CA GLN A 203 -17.70 -52.44 40.80
C GLN A 203 -16.75 -51.77 39.77
N ARG A 204 -16.19 -50.65 40.25
CA ARG A 204 -14.79 -50.16 40.12
C ARG A 204 -14.27 -49.75 38.74
N ALA A 205 -14.03 -48.45 38.61
CA ALA A 205 -13.26 -47.85 37.52
C ALA A 205 -11.76 -48.14 37.75
N ASP A 206 -11.17 -48.93 36.87
CA ASP A 206 -9.73 -48.95 36.62
C ASP A 206 -9.47 -48.26 35.28
N PHE A 207 -8.77 -47.14 35.33
CA PHE A 207 -8.27 -46.42 34.16
C PHE A 207 -7.10 -47.21 33.56
N ALA A 208 -7.33 -47.85 32.41
CA ALA A 208 -6.28 -48.40 31.56
C ALA A 208 -6.10 -47.49 30.33
N PHE A 209 -4.90 -46.95 30.15
CA PHE A 209 -4.51 -46.24 28.94
C PHE A 209 -4.49 -47.21 27.74
N PRO A 210 -5.04 -46.84 26.56
CA PRO A 210 -4.91 -47.67 25.37
C PRO A 210 -3.47 -47.63 24.81
N PRO A 211 -2.97 -48.74 24.25
CA PRO A 211 -1.65 -48.79 23.62
C PRO A 211 -1.61 -47.96 22.33
N ALA A 212 -0.47 -47.29 22.13
CA ALA A 212 -0.15 -46.50 20.95
C ALA A 212 -0.24 -47.33 19.66
N VAL A 213 -0.92 -46.79 18.66
CA VAL A 213 -1.08 -47.42 17.34
C VAL A 213 0.00 -46.86 16.40
N THR A 214 0.92 -47.71 16.00
CA THR A 214 1.90 -47.46 14.94
C THR A 214 1.22 -47.51 13.58
N ALA A 215 1.28 -46.46 12.78
CA ALA A 215 0.76 -46.46 11.41
C ALA A 215 1.82 -46.98 10.42
N THR A 216 1.54 -48.12 9.79
CA THR A 216 2.26 -48.68 8.65
C THR A 216 1.67 -48.11 7.35
N PRO A 217 2.48 -47.57 6.41
CA PRO A 217 1.94 -47.11 5.12
C PRO A 217 1.85 -48.28 4.13
N GLY A 218 0.62 -48.66 3.78
CA GLY A 218 0.30 -49.53 2.65
C GLY A 218 -0.37 -48.71 1.55
N GLY A 219 0.22 -48.72 0.36
CA GLY A 219 -0.25 -47.93 -0.78
C GLY A 219 -1.31 -48.60 -1.65
N SER A 220 -1.65 -47.85 -2.71
CA SER A 220 -2.29 -48.25 -3.97
C SER A 220 -3.79 -48.56 -3.95
N GLY A 221 -4.55 -47.81 -4.76
CA GLY A 221 -5.95 -48.09 -5.05
C GLY A 221 -6.63 -47.01 -5.88
N SER A 222 -6.40 -47.04 -7.19
CA SER A 222 -7.13 -46.30 -8.22
C SER A 222 -8.57 -46.84 -8.42
N SER A 223 -9.57 -45.96 -8.40
CA SER A 223 -10.86 -46.04 -9.13
C SER A 223 -11.67 -44.78 -8.78
N GLY A 224 -12.12 -43.91 -9.67
CA GLY A 224 -12.82 -44.19 -10.93
C GLY A 224 -14.33 -44.20 -10.67
N GLY A 225 -14.96 -43.03 -10.53
CA GLY A 225 -16.39 -42.91 -10.25
C GLY A 225 -16.95 -41.53 -10.58
N SER A 226 -17.31 -41.35 -11.85
CA SER A 226 -18.03 -40.19 -12.38
C SER A 226 -19.48 -40.22 -11.90
N GLY A 227 -19.90 -39.19 -11.15
CA GLY A 227 -21.27 -39.00 -10.67
C GLY A 227 -21.87 -37.74 -11.27
N VAL A 228 -22.59 -37.90 -12.37
CA VAL A 228 -23.41 -36.86 -13.02
C VAL A 228 -24.68 -36.65 -12.19
N ILE A 229 -24.85 -35.45 -11.62
CA ILE A 229 -26.12 -35.04 -10.99
C ILE A 229 -26.92 -34.26 -12.04
N VAL A 230 -27.99 -34.89 -12.52
CA VAL A 230 -29.03 -34.25 -13.34
C VAL A 230 -30.01 -33.56 -12.39
N VAL A 231 -30.08 -32.22 -12.42
CA VAL A 231 -31.14 -31.46 -11.75
C VAL A 231 -32.17 -31.02 -12.79
N ASN A 232 -33.41 -31.46 -12.57
CA ASN A 232 -34.59 -31.20 -13.39
C ASN A 232 -35.17 -29.80 -13.10
N PRO A 233 -35.33 -28.90 -14.09
CA PRO A 233 -35.94 -27.59 -13.88
C PRO A 233 -37.40 -27.60 -14.36
N ASN A 234 -38.36 -27.53 -13.45
CA ASN A 234 -39.73 -27.08 -13.78
C ASN A 234 -40.58 -26.88 -12.53
N VAL A 235 -40.71 -25.63 -12.06
CA VAL A 235 -41.95 -25.12 -11.46
C VAL A 235 -42.08 -23.63 -11.82
N PHE A 236 -43.11 -23.32 -12.62
CA PHE A 236 -43.56 -21.98 -12.97
C PHE A 236 -44.24 -21.30 -11.78
N ALA A 237 -43.99 -20.00 -11.58
CA ALA A 237 -44.84 -19.10 -10.81
C ALA A 237 -45.00 -17.76 -11.57
N PRO A 238 -46.20 -17.14 -11.56
CA PRO A 238 -46.58 -16.08 -12.49
C PRO A 238 -46.07 -14.67 -12.14
N THR A 239 -45.74 -13.94 -13.20
CA THR A 239 -45.33 -12.54 -13.31
C THR A 239 -46.40 -11.55 -12.81
N PRO A 240 -46.07 -10.58 -11.93
CA PRO A 240 -46.93 -9.42 -11.70
C PRO A 240 -46.72 -8.37 -12.80
N THR A 241 -47.82 -7.97 -13.44
CA THR A 241 -47.90 -6.93 -14.47
C THR A 241 -47.82 -5.54 -13.83
N LEU A 242 -46.87 -4.69 -14.27
CA LEU A 242 -46.81 -3.28 -13.89
C LEU A 242 -47.65 -2.38 -14.82
N PRO A 243 -48.26 -1.29 -14.31
CA PRO A 243 -49.07 -0.34 -15.09
C PRO A 243 -48.21 0.64 -15.92
N PRO A 244 -48.78 1.24 -16.99
CA PRO A 244 -48.06 2.12 -17.92
C PRO A 244 -47.74 3.50 -17.33
N ALA A 245 -46.57 4.01 -17.71
CA ALA A 245 -46.02 5.32 -17.34
C ALA A 245 -46.79 6.50 -17.96
N PRO A 246 -46.87 7.66 -17.28
CA PRO A 246 -47.49 8.86 -17.82
C PRO A 246 -46.57 9.58 -18.83
N THR A 247 -47.19 9.98 -19.94
CA THR A 247 -46.63 10.82 -21.00
C THR A 247 -46.48 12.26 -20.51
N GLU A 248 -45.29 12.85 -20.62
CA GLU A 248 -45.10 14.30 -20.49
C GLU A 248 -44.77 14.97 -21.83
N PRO A 249 -45.26 16.21 -22.06
CA PRO A 249 -45.23 16.88 -23.34
C PRO A 249 -43.95 17.68 -23.62
N ALA A 250 -43.64 17.78 -24.92
CA ALA A 250 -42.60 18.63 -25.49
C ALA A 250 -42.84 20.13 -25.21
N THR A 251 -41.77 20.88 -24.93
CA THR A 251 -41.79 22.35 -24.98
C THR A 251 -40.58 22.89 -25.74
N SER A 252 -40.85 23.94 -26.52
CA SER A 252 -40.08 24.47 -27.64
C SER A 252 -39.07 25.56 -27.30
N VAL A 253 -37.99 25.56 -28.09
CA VAL A 253 -37.19 26.67 -28.65
C VAL A 253 -37.74 28.11 -28.45
N VAL A 254 -36.90 29.02 -27.93
CA VAL A 254 -36.85 30.44 -28.35
C VAL A 254 -35.41 30.98 -28.29
N ASP A 255 -34.96 31.49 -29.44
CA ASP A 255 -33.76 32.30 -29.70
C ASP A 255 -33.84 33.69 -29.05
N ALA A 256 -32.70 34.23 -28.59
CA ALA A 256 -32.52 35.68 -28.46
C ALA A 256 -31.04 36.09 -28.62
N VAL A 257 -30.77 36.67 -29.78
CA VAL A 257 -29.58 37.48 -30.11
C VAL A 257 -29.88 38.94 -29.72
N VAL A 258 -28.85 39.71 -29.31
CA VAL A 258 -28.54 41.12 -29.69
C VAL A 258 -27.69 41.84 -28.61
N ASP A 259 -26.40 41.95 -28.95
CA ASP A 259 -25.66 43.20 -29.25
C ASP A 259 -24.99 44.08 -28.16
N MET A 260 -23.78 44.49 -28.52
CA MET A 260 -22.81 45.35 -27.84
C MET A 260 -23.18 46.83 -27.97
N ASN A 261 -22.87 47.64 -26.94
CA ASN A 261 -22.33 48.99 -27.16
C ASN A 261 -21.73 49.59 -25.87
N ALA A 262 -20.42 49.77 -25.91
CA ALA A 262 -19.63 50.82 -25.25
C ALA A 262 -19.05 51.70 -26.40
N PRO A 263 -18.49 52.93 -26.23
CA PRO A 263 -17.80 53.46 -25.03
C PRO A 263 -17.90 55.00 -24.81
N VAL A 264 -17.07 55.52 -23.88
CA VAL A 264 -16.25 56.77 -23.92
C VAL A 264 -16.44 57.75 -22.71
N PRO A 265 -15.36 58.37 -22.18
CA PRO A 265 -15.22 58.85 -20.80
C PRO A 265 -15.16 60.39 -20.66
N GLU A 266 -15.40 60.92 -19.45
CA GLU A 266 -14.97 62.28 -19.06
C GLU A 266 -14.45 62.37 -17.61
N ALA A 267 -13.64 63.41 -17.41
CA ALA A 267 -12.57 63.61 -16.45
C ALA A 267 -12.99 64.29 -15.12
N PRO A 268 -12.07 64.51 -14.15
CA PRO A 268 -12.38 64.59 -12.72
C PRO A 268 -12.66 66.01 -12.20
N THR A 269 -13.59 66.15 -11.25
CA THR A 269 -13.73 67.37 -10.44
C THR A 269 -13.80 67.06 -8.94
N ARG A 270 -13.08 67.87 -8.17
CA ARG A 270 -12.91 67.78 -6.71
C ARG A 270 -14.14 68.30 -5.94
N ARG A 271 -14.59 67.46 -5.01
CA ARG A 271 -14.89 67.72 -3.58
C ARG A 271 -15.73 68.94 -3.20
N PRO A 272 -17.02 68.72 -2.90
CA PRO A 272 -17.70 69.32 -1.76
C PRO A 272 -17.69 68.39 -0.54
N THR A 273 -17.65 69.02 0.62
CA THR A 273 -17.59 68.50 1.99
C THR A 273 -18.62 67.39 2.27
N PRO A 274 -18.23 66.26 2.91
CA PRO A 274 -19.20 65.25 3.31
C PRO A 274 -20.11 65.81 4.40
N THR A 275 -21.39 65.97 4.07
CA THR A 275 -22.48 66.13 5.02
C THR A 275 -22.51 64.87 5.89
N PHE A 276 -22.38 65.04 7.20
CA PHE A 276 -22.55 63.96 8.17
C PHE A 276 -24.04 63.65 8.28
N GLU A 277 -24.55 62.84 7.35
CA GLU A 277 -25.84 62.18 7.48
C GLU A 277 -25.67 61.02 8.45
N ILE A 278 -26.45 61.07 9.54
CA ILE A 278 -26.56 59.98 10.50
C ILE A 278 -27.14 58.79 9.72
N PRO A 279 -26.42 57.66 9.57
CA PRO A 279 -26.92 56.55 8.79
C PRO A 279 -28.21 56.03 9.43
N THR A 280 -29.28 56.19 8.67
CA THR A 280 -30.53 55.45 8.73
C THR A 280 -30.29 54.00 9.11
N SER A 281 -30.98 53.56 10.17
CA SER A 281 -31.23 52.18 10.60
C SER A 281 -30.53 51.11 9.74
N THR A 282 -29.41 50.59 10.25
CA THR A 282 -28.77 49.38 9.75
C THR A 282 -29.85 48.30 9.62
N PRO A 283 -30.06 47.72 8.41
CA PRO A 283 -30.97 46.60 8.26
C PRO A 283 -30.51 45.49 9.20
N VAL A 284 -31.44 44.99 10.02
CA VAL A 284 -31.21 43.82 10.89
C VAL A 284 -30.59 42.74 10.00
N PRO A 285 -29.37 42.25 10.31
CA PRO A 285 -28.73 41.20 9.54
C PRO A 285 -29.71 40.04 9.40
N ASN A 286 -30.06 39.69 8.16
CA ASN A 286 -30.88 38.52 7.91
C ASN A 286 -30.18 37.33 8.58
N GLU A 287 -30.92 36.68 9.48
CA GLU A 287 -30.50 35.47 10.17
C GLU A 287 -29.93 34.50 9.13
N PRO A 288 -28.70 33.99 9.30
CA PRO A 288 -28.05 33.17 8.29
C PRO A 288 -28.96 31.98 7.99
N THR A 289 -29.51 31.96 6.77
CA THR A 289 -30.27 30.83 6.25
C THR A 289 -29.43 29.58 6.46
N ALA A 290 -29.90 28.63 7.26
CA ALA A 290 -29.18 27.40 7.54
C ALA A 290 -28.80 26.71 6.23
N THR A 291 -27.51 26.80 5.86
CA THR A 291 -26.97 26.10 4.70
C THR A 291 -27.15 24.61 4.97
N ALA A 292 -27.91 23.92 4.09
CA ALA A 292 -28.13 22.49 4.21
C ALA A 292 -26.78 21.78 4.34
N THR A 293 -26.57 21.11 5.48
CA THR A 293 -25.36 20.32 5.70
C THR A 293 -25.31 19.21 4.65
N PRO A 294 -24.21 19.08 3.90
CA PRO A 294 -24.10 18.04 2.89
C PRO A 294 -24.30 16.66 3.53
N THR A 295 -25.17 15.85 2.93
CA THR A 295 -25.37 14.46 3.35
C THR A 295 -24.08 13.68 3.09
N LEU A 296 -23.42 13.21 4.16
CA LEU A 296 -22.23 12.36 4.07
C LEU A 296 -22.58 11.00 3.43
N GLY A 297 -21.71 10.49 2.57
CA GLY A 297 -21.84 9.15 1.98
C GLY A 297 -21.62 8.03 3.01
N PRO A 298 -21.61 6.74 2.60
CA PRO A 298 -21.27 5.65 3.49
C PRO A 298 -19.84 5.78 4.02
N PRO A 299 -19.58 5.46 5.30
CA PRO A 299 -18.25 5.59 5.90
C PRO A 299 -17.29 4.58 5.27
N VAL A 300 -16.06 5.03 5.00
CA VAL A 300 -14.95 4.17 4.57
C VAL A 300 -13.84 4.26 5.61
N VAL A 301 -13.46 3.14 6.22
CA VAL A 301 -12.47 3.07 7.30
C VAL A 301 -11.39 2.05 6.95
N ILE A 302 -10.13 2.49 6.91
CA ILE A 302 -8.95 1.63 6.78
C ILE A 302 -8.05 1.92 7.97
N PHE A 303 -7.81 0.94 8.84
CA PHE A 303 -6.97 1.07 10.03
C PHE A 303 -6.04 -0.14 10.16
N ARG A 304 -4.72 0.07 10.14
CA ARG A 304 -3.72 -1.01 10.21
C ARG A 304 -2.35 -0.51 10.66
N ALA A 305 -1.59 -1.36 11.34
CA ALA A 305 -0.14 -1.22 11.49
C ALA A 305 0.61 -1.71 10.23
N ASP A 306 1.73 -1.08 9.91
CA ASP A 306 2.61 -1.51 8.81
C ASP A 306 3.31 -2.85 9.15
N SER A 307 3.75 -3.04 10.39
CA SER A 307 4.29 -4.30 10.94
C SER A 307 3.40 -4.79 12.08
N ARG A 308 3.02 -6.07 12.07
CA ARG A 308 2.19 -6.69 13.13
C ARG A 308 3.00 -7.48 14.15
N GLN A 309 4.29 -7.61 13.95
CA GLN A 309 5.21 -8.36 14.80
C GLN A 309 6.51 -7.55 14.90
N LEU A 310 6.94 -7.26 16.12
CA LEU A 310 8.10 -6.43 16.41
C LEU A 310 8.90 -7.05 17.56
N MET A 311 10.22 -6.89 17.53
CA MET A 311 11.10 -7.16 18.68
C MET A 311 11.08 -5.97 19.66
N GLU A 312 11.72 -6.12 20.82
CA GLU A 312 11.90 -5.03 21.80
C GLU A 312 12.60 -3.84 21.15
N ASP A 313 12.14 -2.63 21.47
CA ASP A 313 12.65 -1.35 20.96
C ASP A 313 12.46 -1.12 19.44
N GLU A 314 11.69 -1.97 18.75
CA GLU A 314 11.30 -1.72 17.37
C GLU A 314 9.99 -0.91 17.29
N CYS A 315 9.92 0.00 16.32
CA CYS A 315 8.76 0.85 16.07
C CYS A 315 8.05 0.48 14.76
N THR A 316 6.73 0.65 14.73
CA THR A 316 5.91 0.54 13.52
C THR A 316 5.02 1.76 13.32
N LEU A 317 4.60 1.99 12.09
CA LEU A 317 3.68 3.06 11.75
C LEU A 317 2.24 2.52 11.76
N VAL A 318 1.40 3.03 12.64
CA VAL A 318 -0.03 2.78 12.64
C VAL A 318 -0.70 3.81 11.75
N ARG A 319 -1.39 3.35 10.70
CA ARG A 319 -1.99 4.20 9.65
C ARG A 319 -3.50 4.11 9.64
N TRP A 320 -4.15 5.25 9.40
CA TRP A 320 -5.58 5.31 9.18
C TRP A 320 -5.97 6.16 7.97
N ASN A 321 -7.02 5.74 7.27
CA ASN A 321 -7.70 6.52 6.24
C ASN A 321 -9.21 6.33 6.42
N VAL A 322 -9.86 7.42 6.81
CA VAL A 322 -11.26 7.48 7.19
C VAL A 322 -11.94 8.58 6.39
N GLN A 323 -13.04 8.23 5.72
CA GLN A 323 -13.82 9.14 4.88
C GLN A 323 -15.31 9.07 5.21
N ASN A 324 -16.02 10.16 4.93
CA ASN A 324 -17.45 10.31 5.20
C ASN A 324 -17.84 10.14 6.68
N VAL A 325 -16.98 10.61 7.57
CA VAL A 325 -17.20 10.57 9.03
C VAL A 325 -17.18 11.98 9.60
N ARG A 326 -17.67 12.13 10.83
CA ARG A 326 -17.73 13.42 11.52
C ARG A 326 -16.43 13.70 12.26
N GLU A 327 -16.00 12.77 13.11
CA GLU A 327 -14.82 12.92 13.97
C GLU A 327 -14.07 11.58 14.05
N VAL A 328 -12.74 11.63 14.22
CA VAL A 328 -11.87 10.46 14.38
C VAL A 328 -10.98 10.68 15.60
N TYR A 329 -10.81 9.64 16.40
CA TYR A 329 -9.96 9.64 17.58
C TYR A 329 -9.03 8.43 17.55
N TYR A 330 -7.72 8.68 17.63
CA TYR A 330 -6.70 7.64 17.76
C TYR A 330 -6.21 7.64 19.21
N GLU A 331 -6.32 6.51 19.91
CA GLU A 331 -5.99 6.41 21.35
C GLU A 331 -6.67 7.50 22.20
N GLY A 332 -7.91 7.84 21.85
CA GLY A 332 -8.71 8.88 22.51
C GLY A 332 -8.33 10.32 22.14
N LEU A 333 -7.32 10.54 21.31
CA LEU A 333 -6.90 11.87 20.82
C LEU A 333 -7.57 12.18 19.48
N GLY A 334 -8.20 13.35 19.36
CA GLY A 334 -8.84 13.79 18.12
C GLY A 334 -7.81 13.99 17.00
N VAL A 335 -7.97 13.29 15.89
CA VAL A 335 -7.05 13.30 14.74
C VAL A 335 -7.79 13.59 13.43
N SER A 336 -7.05 13.93 12.38
CA SER A 336 -7.59 14.04 11.02
C SER A 336 -8.07 12.68 10.50
N GLY A 337 -9.02 12.69 9.55
CA GLY A 337 -9.52 11.46 8.93
C GLY A 337 -8.45 10.61 8.25
N GLN A 338 -7.33 11.22 7.85
CA GLN A 338 -6.15 10.51 7.34
C GLN A 338 -4.95 10.86 8.21
N GLY A 339 -4.13 9.88 8.54
CA GLY A 339 -2.95 10.10 9.35
C GLY A 339 -2.18 8.82 9.64
N SER A 340 -1.09 9.01 10.39
CA SER A 340 -0.27 7.93 10.89
C SER A 340 0.44 8.32 12.18
N HIS A 341 0.67 7.36 13.06
CA HIS A 341 1.41 7.53 14.30
C HIS A 341 2.49 6.44 14.42
N GLU A 342 3.68 6.80 14.89
CA GLU A 342 4.76 5.86 15.15
C GLU A 342 4.60 5.30 16.57
N GLU A 343 4.57 3.99 16.69
CA GLU A 343 4.41 3.29 17.96
C GLU A 343 5.56 2.30 18.15
N CYS A 344 6.21 2.37 19.30
CA CYS A 344 7.34 1.51 19.66
C CYS A 344 6.89 0.51 20.71
N ILE A 345 7.09 -0.79 20.45
CA ILE A 345 6.77 -1.82 21.44
C ILE A 345 7.90 -1.90 22.45
N SER A 346 7.50 -1.99 23.72
CA SER A 346 8.43 -2.21 24.83
C SER A 346 8.66 -3.72 25.01
N ASP A 347 7.88 -4.38 25.86
CA ASP A 347 8.07 -5.76 26.29
C ASP A 347 6.80 -6.63 26.16
N ASP A 348 5.68 -6.05 25.74
CA ASP A 348 4.38 -6.71 25.63
C ASP A 348 3.68 -6.40 24.30
N SER A 349 2.74 -7.26 23.92
CA SER A 349 1.91 -6.99 22.73
C SER A 349 0.91 -5.87 23.01
N GLU A 350 0.87 -4.87 22.13
CA GLU A 350 0.01 -3.69 22.30
C GLU A 350 -1.16 -3.71 21.30
N THR A 351 -2.31 -3.19 21.72
CA THR A 351 -3.51 -3.06 20.88
C THR A 351 -3.92 -1.60 20.79
N TYR A 352 -3.89 -1.06 19.58
CA TYR A 352 -4.26 0.31 19.28
C TYR A 352 -5.72 0.38 18.82
N THR A 353 -6.36 1.49 19.12
CA THR A 353 -7.79 1.76 18.99
C THR A 353 -8.01 3.03 18.17
N LEU A 354 -8.92 2.93 17.21
CA LEU A 354 -9.41 4.04 16.40
C LEU A 354 -10.91 4.15 16.59
N MET A 355 -11.34 5.19 17.28
CA MET A 355 -12.74 5.51 17.49
C MET A 355 -13.22 6.48 16.40
N VAL A 356 -14.28 6.13 15.70
CA VAL A 356 -14.83 6.86 14.56
C VAL A 356 -16.26 7.27 14.90
N VAL A 357 -16.55 8.57 14.84
CA VAL A 357 -17.90 9.11 15.01
C VAL A 357 -18.51 9.34 13.63
N LEU A 358 -19.56 8.59 13.30
CA LEU A 358 -20.26 8.69 12.03
C LEU A 358 -21.04 10.01 11.92
N GLY A 359 -21.47 10.37 10.70
CA GLY A 359 -22.32 11.54 10.47
C GLY A 359 -23.65 11.52 11.25
N THR A 360 -24.11 10.32 11.65
CA THR A 360 -25.31 10.12 12.49
C THR A 360 -25.06 10.37 13.98
N GLY A 361 -23.81 10.54 14.40
CA GLY A 361 -23.39 10.60 15.80
C GLY A 361 -23.19 9.24 16.47
N VAL A 362 -23.43 8.13 15.76
CA VAL A 362 -23.06 6.79 16.23
C VAL A 362 -21.55 6.65 16.26
N THR A 363 -21.02 5.93 17.24
CA THR A 363 -19.59 5.70 17.42
C THR A 363 -19.24 4.25 17.13
N GLU A 364 -18.21 4.03 16.32
CA GLU A 364 -17.64 2.71 16.02
C GLU A 364 -16.18 2.68 16.46
N ILE A 365 -15.71 1.53 16.96
CA ILE A 365 -14.33 1.35 17.43
C ILE A 365 -13.67 0.26 16.58
N TYR A 366 -12.52 0.59 16.02
CA TYR A 366 -11.67 -0.29 15.24
C TYR A 366 -10.38 -0.55 16.01
N THR A 367 -9.85 -1.77 15.95
CA THR A 367 -8.64 -2.14 16.71
C THR A 367 -7.60 -2.79 15.81
N THR A 368 -6.32 -2.55 16.09
CA THR A 368 -5.19 -3.24 15.47
C THR A 368 -4.18 -3.65 16.53
N THR A 369 -3.70 -4.88 16.49
CA THR A 369 -2.78 -5.43 17.50
C THR A 369 -1.42 -5.66 16.87
N VAL A 370 -0.36 -5.23 17.57
CA VAL A 370 1.03 -5.48 17.22
C VAL A 370 1.61 -6.42 18.27
N THR A 371 2.08 -7.58 17.82
CA THR A 371 2.53 -8.69 18.67
C THR A 371 4.02 -8.53 18.99
N TYR A 372 4.37 -8.65 20.27
CA TYR A 372 5.75 -8.70 20.71
C TYR A 372 6.39 -10.06 20.44
N LEU A 373 7.55 -10.06 19.80
CA LEU A 373 8.39 -11.24 19.59
C LEU A 373 9.51 -11.27 20.63
N ALA A 374 9.31 -12.04 21.69
CA ALA A 374 10.34 -12.23 22.71
C ALA A 374 11.63 -12.81 22.11
N PRO A 375 12.82 -12.32 22.51
CA PRO A 375 14.08 -12.86 22.03
C PRO A 375 14.17 -14.35 22.38
N THR A 376 14.53 -15.16 21.39
CA THR A 376 14.81 -16.58 21.64
C THR A 376 15.97 -16.65 22.63
N PRO A 377 15.85 -17.34 23.78
CA PRO A 377 16.89 -17.35 24.80
C PRO A 377 18.18 -17.89 24.20
N THR A 378 19.17 -17.02 24.01
CA THR A 378 20.51 -17.42 23.57
C THR A 378 21.08 -18.38 24.62
N PRO A 379 21.50 -19.60 24.26
CA PRO A 379 22.08 -20.52 25.23
C PRO A 379 23.33 -19.88 25.84
N THR A 380 23.24 -19.51 27.12
CA THR A 380 24.37 -18.94 27.84
C THR A 380 25.32 -20.08 28.16
N PHE A 381 26.42 -20.19 27.41
CA PHE A 381 27.51 -21.09 27.75
C PHE A 381 28.11 -20.63 29.08
N THR A 382 27.79 -21.33 30.17
CA THR A 382 28.37 -21.05 31.49
C THR A 382 29.81 -21.58 31.51
N PRO A 383 30.85 -20.71 31.56
CA PRO A 383 32.23 -21.16 31.61
C PRO A 383 32.51 -21.75 33.00
N THR A 384 32.39 -23.07 33.13
CA THR A 384 32.63 -23.75 34.39
C THR A 384 34.13 -24.06 34.49
N TRP A 385 34.88 -23.25 35.24
CA TRP A 385 36.24 -23.58 35.67
C TRP A 385 36.18 -24.67 36.77
N THR A 386 36.07 -25.94 36.36
CA THR A 386 36.23 -27.09 37.27
C THR A 386 37.49 -27.86 36.88
N PRO A 387 38.42 -28.19 37.81
CA PRO A 387 39.52 -29.10 37.52
C PRO A 387 38.96 -30.46 37.10
N PHE A 388 39.45 -30.98 35.97
CA PHE A 388 39.01 -32.21 35.29
C PHE A 388 38.49 -33.30 36.25
N PRO A 389 37.17 -33.48 36.39
CA PRO A 389 36.62 -34.65 37.04
C PRO A 389 36.70 -35.85 36.08
N VAL A 390 37.06 -37.01 36.62
CA VAL A 390 36.92 -38.29 35.92
C VAL A 390 35.43 -38.51 35.67
N TYR A 391 35.00 -38.42 34.42
CA TYR A 391 33.60 -38.52 34.01
C TYR A 391 33.03 -39.90 34.36
N THR A 392 32.12 -39.92 35.34
CA THR A 392 31.04 -40.91 35.36
C THR A 392 30.08 -40.51 34.23
N PRO A 393 29.61 -41.44 33.37
CA PRO A 393 28.71 -41.12 32.26
C PRO A 393 27.42 -40.52 32.83
N THR A 394 27.41 -39.18 32.88
CA THR A 394 26.24 -38.41 33.29
C THR A 394 25.32 -38.43 32.10
N TRP A 395 24.17 -39.07 32.28
CA TRP A 395 23.11 -39.15 31.29
C TRP A 395 22.76 -37.73 30.82
N THR A 396 23.24 -37.35 29.64
CA THR A 396 22.76 -36.15 28.96
C THR A 396 21.32 -36.45 28.56
N PRO A 397 20.32 -35.77 29.13
CA PRO A 397 18.95 -35.94 28.65
C PRO A 397 18.94 -35.64 27.15
N GLU A 398 18.32 -36.54 26.39
CA GLU A 398 18.18 -36.41 24.95
C GLU A 398 17.56 -35.04 24.66
N PRO A 399 18.14 -34.22 23.74
CA PRO A 399 17.60 -32.91 23.43
C PRO A 399 16.13 -33.05 23.07
N PRO A 400 15.27 -32.12 23.54
CA PRO A 400 13.85 -32.19 23.24
C PRO A 400 13.68 -32.37 21.73
N PRO A 401 12.83 -33.30 21.28
CA PRO A 401 12.58 -33.51 19.86
C PRO A 401 12.25 -32.17 19.22
N VAL A 402 12.97 -31.81 18.16
CA VAL A 402 12.70 -30.59 17.39
C VAL A 402 11.20 -30.58 17.08
N THR A 403 10.50 -29.55 17.57
CA THR A 403 9.09 -29.40 17.24
C THR A 403 9.03 -29.23 15.73
N PRO A 404 8.34 -30.12 15.00
CA PRO A 404 8.32 -30.05 13.55
C PRO A 404 7.77 -28.69 13.14
N THR A 405 8.55 -27.92 12.38
CA THR A 405 8.07 -26.67 11.80
C THR A 405 6.79 -26.98 11.02
N PRO A 406 5.66 -26.30 11.32
CA PRO A 406 4.42 -26.56 10.61
C PRO A 406 4.64 -26.38 9.11
N VAL A 407 4.25 -27.39 8.33
CA VAL A 407 4.41 -27.38 6.88
C VAL A 407 3.56 -26.24 6.31
N LYS A 408 4.18 -25.33 5.57
CA LYS A 408 3.47 -24.28 4.84
C LYS A 408 2.75 -24.91 3.66
N THR A 409 1.45 -24.70 3.56
CA THR A 409 0.61 -25.18 2.46
C THR A 409 -0.05 -23.98 1.79
N TYR A 410 0.06 -23.89 0.47
CA TYR A 410 -0.60 -22.87 -0.34
C TYR A 410 -1.68 -23.54 -1.17
N GLY A 411 -2.77 -22.83 -1.42
CA GLY A 411 -3.90 -23.31 -2.20
C GLY A 411 -4.72 -22.12 -2.68
N VAL A 412 -5.26 -22.21 -3.89
CA VAL A 412 -6.05 -21.13 -4.50
C VAL A 412 -7.26 -21.75 -5.16
N ASP A 413 -8.42 -21.11 -4.95
CA ASP A 413 -9.67 -21.47 -5.61
C ASP A 413 -10.29 -20.23 -6.28
N LEU A 414 -11.03 -20.44 -7.36
CA LEU A 414 -11.59 -19.39 -8.19
C LEU A 414 -13.05 -19.68 -8.51
N LEU A 415 -13.95 -18.77 -8.13
CA LEU A 415 -15.38 -18.86 -8.39
C LEU A 415 -15.91 -17.62 -9.10
N LEU A 416 -16.96 -17.81 -9.91
CA LEU A 416 -17.70 -16.74 -10.59
C LEU A 416 -19.03 -16.46 -9.89
N ALA A 417 -19.31 -15.19 -9.64
CA ALA A 417 -20.61 -14.74 -9.19
C ALA A 417 -21.63 -14.89 -10.33
N GLY A 418 -22.72 -15.63 -10.08
CA GLY A 418 -23.79 -15.84 -11.07
C GLY A 418 -23.56 -17.01 -12.03
N GLY A 419 -22.47 -17.78 -11.89
CA GLY A 419 -22.17 -18.94 -12.74
C GLY A 419 -21.38 -18.60 -14.01
N SER A 420 -21.10 -19.64 -14.81
CA SER A 420 -20.21 -19.55 -15.98
C SER A 420 -20.83 -18.88 -17.21
N ARG A 421 -22.15 -18.72 -17.29
CA ARG A 421 -22.82 -18.08 -18.43
C ARG A 421 -23.52 -16.81 -17.98
N GLN A 422 -23.16 -15.68 -18.59
CA GLN A 422 -23.75 -14.37 -18.33
C GLN A 422 -24.27 -13.74 -19.63
N THR A 423 -25.33 -12.94 -19.51
CA THR A 423 -25.90 -12.16 -20.60
C THR A 423 -25.58 -10.70 -20.37
N CYS A 424 -25.14 -10.01 -21.42
CA CYS A 424 -24.72 -8.61 -21.37
C CYS A 424 -25.41 -7.82 -22.48
N ASP A 425 -25.87 -6.61 -22.21
CA ASP A 425 -26.49 -5.76 -23.24
C ASP A 425 -25.45 -5.31 -24.28
N ALA A 426 -25.78 -5.40 -25.56
CA ALA A 426 -24.89 -4.93 -26.63
C ALA A 426 -24.64 -3.40 -26.51
N GLY A 427 -23.36 -3.00 -26.59
CA GLY A 427 -22.94 -1.60 -26.43
C GLY A 427 -22.76 -1.15 -24.98
N ALA A 428 -22.98 -2.04 -24.01
CA ALA A 428 -22.76 -1.76 -22.59
C ALA A 428 -21.45 -2.39 -22.07
N THR A 429 -21.00 -1.90 -20.91
CA THR A 429 -19.92 -2.52 -20.15
C THR A 429 -20.50 -3.61 -19.25
N CYS A 430 -20.14 -4.86 -19.50
CA CYS A 430 -20.53 -6.00 -18.70
C CYS A 430 -19.58 -6.21 -17.53
N ARG A 431 -20.09 -6.50 -16.33
CA ARG A 431 -19.29 -6.77 -15.14
C ARG A 431 -19.66 -8.13 -14.58
N VAL A 432 -18.70 -9.05 -14.52
CA VAL A 432 -18.86 -10.37 -13.91
C VAL A 432 -18.04 -10.42 -12.63
N GLY A 433 -18.69 -10.71 -11.49
CA GLY A 433 -18.00 -10.86 -10.22
C GLY A 433 -17.12 -12.11 -10.21
N VAL A 434 -15.88 -11.97 -9.76
CA VAL A 434 -14.89 -13.03 -9.62
C VAL A 434 -14.43 -13.06 -8.16
N SER A 435 -14.49 -14.22 -7.52
CA SER A 435 -14.05 -14.45 -6.15
C SER A 435 -12.88 -15.42 -6.15
N VAL A 436 -11.76 -15.04 -5.55
CA VAL A 436 -10.56 -15.87 -5.41
C VAL A 436 -10.31 -16.15 -3.93
N THR A 437 -10.18 -17.41 -3.55
CA THR A 437 -10.06 -17.84 -2.15
C THR A 437 -8.68 -18.43 -1.86
N ASN A 438 -8.06 -18.01 -0.76
CA ASN A 438 -6.84 -18.66 -0.27
C ASN A 438 -7.20 -19.94 0.50
N LEU A 439 -6.88 -21.10 -0.05
CA LEU A 439 -7.06 -22.40 0.60
C LEU A 439 -5.83 -22.85 1.42
N GLY A 440 -4.75 -22.05 1.42
CA GLY A 440 -3.54 -22.30 2.18
C GLY A 440 -3.68 -22.02 3.68
N ASN A 441 -2.59 -22.26 4.42
CA ASN A 441 -2.50 -22.02 5.86
C ASN A 441 -1.63 -20.79 6.22
N GLN A 442 -1.20 -20.03 5.22
CA GLN A 442 -0.46 -18.78 5.36
C GLN A 442 -1.20 -17.64 4.64
N VAL A 443 -0.90 -16.41 5.03
CA VAL A 443 -1.28 -15.23 4.24
C VAL A 443 -0.62 -15.31 2.87
N ASP A 444 -1.37 -15.03 1.81
CA ASP A 444 -0.90 -15.14 0.43
C ASP A 444 -1.36 -13.97 -0.43
N ASP A 445 -0.59 -13.68 -1.47
CA ASP A 445 -0.94 -12.75 -2.51
C ASP A 445 -1.50 -13.53 -3.69
N LEU A 446 -2.74 -13.27 -4.06
CA LEU A 446 -3.45 -14.05 -5.08
C LEU A 446 -3.54 -13.26 -6.37
N THR A 447 -3.05 -13.81 -7.46
CA THR A 447 -3.11 -13.18 -8.79
C THR A 447 -4.13 -13.90 -9.65
N VAL A 448 -5.12 -13.17 -10.15
CA VAL A 448 -6.07 -13.67 -11.15
C VAL A 448 -5.61 -13.19 -12.52
N GLN A 449 -5.60 -14.08 -13.50
CA GLN A 449 -5.18 -13.79 -14.87
C GLN A 449 -6.20 -14.28 -15.90
N ILE A 450 -6.29 -13.54 -17.01
CA ILE A 450 -7.04 -13.92 -18.21
C ILE A 450 -6.10 -14.73 -19.10
N VAL A 451 -6.23 -16.06 -19.08
CA VAL A 451 -5.40 -16.99 -19.85
C VAL A 451 -5.91 -17.15 -21.28
N GLY A 452 -7.24 -17.06 -21.45
CA GLY A 452 -7.90 -17.07 -22.74
C GLY A 452 -8.83 -15.86 -22.86
N SER A 453 -8.67 -15.08 -23.92
CA SER A 453 -9.48 -13.89 -24.18
C SER A 453 -10.42 -14.11 -25.37
N GLY A 454 -11.66 -13.66 -25.23
CA GLY A 454 -12.58 -13.48 -26.35
C GLY A 454 -12.19 -12.31 -27.25
N ALA A 455 -12.98 -12.07 -28.30
CA ALA A 455 -12.75 -10.96 -29.24
C ALA A 455 -13.09 -9.58 -28.64
N TRP A 456 -13.87 -9.50 -27.58
CA TRP A 456 -14.20 -8.23 -26.92
C TRP A 456 -13.12 -7.86 -25.90
N SER A 457 -12.91 -6.54 -25.73
CA SER A 457 -11.93 -6.01 -24.78
C SER A 457 -12.34 -6.39 -23.35
N ALA A 458 -11.42 -6.99 -22.60
CA ALA A 458 -11.65 -7.42 -21.23
C ALA A 458 -10.50 -6.96 -20.32
N GLN A 459 -10.84 -6.63 -19.08
CA GLN A 459 -9.91 -6.27 -18.03
C GLN A 459 -10.42 -6.77 -16.68
N LEU A 460 -9.50 -7.08 -15.77
CA LEU A 460 -9.80 -7.38 -14.37
C LEU A 460 -9.76 -6.07 -13.59
N CYS A 461 -10.78 -5.79 -12.79
CA CYS A 461 -10.88 -4.58 -11.99
C CYS A 461 -11.20 -4.91 -10.54
N ARG A 462 -10.42 -4.38 -9.61
CA ARG A 462 -10.75 -4.41 -8.18
C ARG A 462 -11.92 -3.46 -7.87
N MET A 463 -12.50 -3.63 -6.69
CA MET A 463 -13.62 -2.79 -6.21
C MET A 463 -13.21 -1.33 -5.94
N ASP A 464 -11.92 -1.04 -5.81
CA ASP A 464 -11.37 0.31 -5.69
C ASP A 464 -11.15 1.01 -7.04
N GLY A 465 -11.49 0.36 -8.15
CA GLY A 465 -11.37 0.92 -9.51
C GLY A 465 -10.02 0.69 -10.18
N VAL A 466 -9.07 0.01 -9.53
CA VAL A 466 -7.80 -0.35 -10.17
C VAL A 466 -8.04 -1.52 -11.14
N CYS A 467 -7.75 -1.30 -12.42
CA CYS A 467 -7.93 -2.28 -13.48
C CYS A 467 -6.61 -2.68 -14.13
N ALA A 468 -6.54 -3.93 -14.63
CA ALA A 468 -5.43 -4.46 -15.39
C ALA A 468 -5.95 -5.34 -16.55
N ALA A 469 -5.30 -5.25 -17.71
CA ALA A 469 -5.78 -5.91 -18.93
C ALA A 469 -5.68 -7.44 -18.88
N SER A 470 -4.64 -8.00 -18.23
CA SER A 470 -4.34 -9.43 -18.29
C SER A 470 -4.27 -10.11 -16.93
N ALA A 471 -3.71 -9.46 -15.91
CA ALA A 471 -3.56 -10.04 -14.58
C ALA A 471 -3.69 -8.99 -13.49
N LEU A 472 -4.33 -9.34 -12.37
CA LEU A 472 -4.54 -8.46 -11.24
C LEU A 472 -4.31 -9.22 -9.93
N THR A 473 -3.48 -8.63 -9.05
CA THR A 473 -3.12 -9.22 -7.75
C THR A 473 -3.93 -8.60 -6.61
N ILE A 474 -4.42 -9.46 -5.71
CA ILE A 474 -4.99 -9.11 -4.42
C ILE A 474 -3.96 -9.47 -3.34
N TYR A 475 -3.54 -8.46 -2.58
CA TYR A 475 -2.49 -8.61 -1.57
C TYR A 475 -3.05 -9.03 -0.22
N ASN A 476 -2.26 -9.81 0.53
CA ASN A 476 -2.50 -10.20 1.91
C ASN A 476 -3.83 -10.91 2.17
N VAL A 477 -4.21 -11.84 1.30
CA VAL A 477 -5.39 -12.70 1.46
C VAL A 477 -5.09 -13.74 2.53
N GLY A 478 -5.78 -13.68 3.66
CA GLY A 478 -5.59 -14.61 4.77
C GLY A 478 -6.12 -16.03 4.48
N PRO A 479 -5.68 -17.06 5.22
CA PRO A 479 -6.18 -18.43 5.11
C PRO A 479 -7.71 -18.50 5.19
N GLY A 480 -8.34 -19.18 4.22
CA GLY A 480 -9.80 -19.33 4.14
C GLY A 480 -10.57 -18.07 3.78
N THR A 481 -9.90 -16.95 3.52
CA THR A 481 -10.54 -15.70 3.10
C THR A 481 -10.56 -15.57 1.58
N ALA A 482 -11.55 -14.85 1.07
CA ALA A 482 -11.72 -14.61 -0.35
C ALA A 482 -11.55 -13.11 -0.68
N GLY A 483 -10.83 -12.84 -1.77
CA GLY A 483 -10.79 -11.54 -2.42
C GLY A 483 -11.75 -11.49 -3.60
N THR A 484 -12.41 -10.35 -3.79
CA THR A 484 -13.37 -10.15 -4.89
C THR A 484 -12.87 -9.11 -5.88
N MET A 485 -13.07 -9.37 -7.17
CA MET A 485 -12.82 -8.45 -8.27
C MET A 485 -13.91 -8.62 -9.34
N ASN A 486 -13.89 -7.77 -10.38
CA ASN A 486 -14.79 -7.86 -11.50
C ASN A 486 -13.99 -8.13 -12.79
N LEU A 487 -14.42 -9.09 -13.59
CA LEU A 487 -14.11 -9.13 -15.00
C LEU A 487 -15.00 -8.10 -15.71
N VAL A 488 -14.39 -7.06 -16.24
CA VAL A 488 -15.07 -5.97 -16.95
C VAL A 488 -14.84 -6.14 -18.44
N VAL A 489 -15.91 -6.32 -19.20
CA VAL A 489 -15.86 -6.56 -20.65
C VAL A 489 -16.66 -5.50 -21.38
N GLU A 490 -16.06 -4.85 -22.38
CA GLU A 490 -16.74 -3.87 -23.23
C GLU A 490 -17.41 -4.60 -24.38
N VAL A 491 -18.74 -4.70 -24.36
CA VAL A 491 -19.51 -5.40 -25.39
C VAL A 491 -19.78 -4.45 -26.55
N PRO A 492 -19.33 -4.74 -27.79
CA PRO A 492 -19.60 -3.88 -28.93
C PRO A 492 -21.11 -3.75 -29.19
N ALA A 493 -21.56 -2.58 -29.67
CA ALA A 493 -22.98 -2.34 -29.98
C ALA A 493 -23.56 -3.28 -31.05
N GLY A 494 -22.71 -3.86 -31.90
CA GLY A 494 -23.10 -4.84 -32.92
C GLY A 494 -23.06 -6.30 -32.47
N ALA A 495 -22.73 -6.59 -31.21
CA ALA A 495 -22.46 -7.94 -30.72
C ALA A 495 -23.71 -8.70 -30.24
N ALA A 496 -24.92 -8.23 -30.58
CA ALA A 496 -26.16 -8.91 -30.22
C ALA A 496 -26.21 -10.32 -30.86
N GLY A 497 -26.39 -11.35 -30.02
CA GLY A 497 -26.37 -12.76 -30.42
C GLY A 497 -24.98 -13.39 -30.53
N GLU A 498 -23.89 -12.60 -30.42
CA GLU A 498 -22.53 -13.15 -30.35
C GLU A 498 -22.24 -13.70 -28.95
N THR A 499 -21.44 -14.77 -28.88
CA THR A 499 -20.95 -15.35 -27.63
C THR A 499 -19.43 -15.29 -27.61
N GLN A 500 -18.87 -14.78 -26.53
CA GLN A 500 -17.43 -14.79 -26.26
C GLN A 500 -17.12 -15.63 -25.04
N THR A 501 -15.95 -16.25 -25.05
CA THR A 501 -15.49 -17.10 -23.94
C THR A 501 -14.18 -16.56 -23.40
N TYR A 502 -14.11 -16.38 -22.09
CA TYR A 502 -12.91 -16.01 -21.37
C TYR A 502 -12.50 -17.14 -20.43
N THR A 503 -11.20 -17.41 -20.36
CA THR A 503 -10.64 -18.40 -19.43
C THR A 503 -9.86 -17.65 -18.36
N LEU A 504 -10.30 -17.78 -17.11
CA LEU A 504 -9.65 -17.19 -15.96
C LEU A 504 -8.90 -18.28 -15.18
N GLU A 505 -7.75 -17.93 -14.62
CA GLU A 505 -6.98 -18.78 -13.72
C GLU A 505 -6.47 -17.93 -12.57
N ALA A 506 -6.42 -18.48 -11.36
CA ALA A 506 -5.80 -17.83 -10.22
C ALA A 506 -4.54 -18.56 -9.80
N ALA A 507 -3.54 -17.83 -9.31
CA ALA A 507 -2.28 -18.38 -8.86
C ALA A 507 -1.78 -17.68 -7.59
N SER A 508 -1.08 -18.46 -6.76
CA SER A 508 -0.40 -17.96 -5.56
C SER A 508 0.91 -17.26 -5.94
N ALA A 509 1.05 -15.99 -5.61
CA ALA A 509 2.27 -15.22 -5.90
C ALA A 509 3.43 -15.62 -4.98
N ASN A 510 3.17 -16.01 -3.73
CA ASN A 510 4.22 -16.46 -2.80
C ASN A 510 4.89 -17.78 -3.22
N THR A 511 4.24 -18.56 -4.09
CA THR A 511 4.82 -19.75 -4.71
C THR A 511 5.44 -19.50 -6.07
N GLY A 512 5.56 -18.24 -6.51
CA GLY A 512 5.99 -17.89 -7.87
C GLY A 512 5.01 -18.40 -8.94
N GLY A 513 3.73 -18.58 -8.59
CA GLY A 513 2.70 -19.10 -9.49
C GLY A 513 2.71 -20.62 -9.71
N ALA A 514 3.42 -21.38 -8.84
CA ALA A 514 3.45 -22.83 -8.91
C ALA A 514 2.13 -23.48 -8.47
N VAL A 515 1.44 -22.88 -7.48
CA VAL A 515 0.10 -23.29 -7.07
C VAL A 515 -0.94 -22.46 -7.82
N ARG A 516 -1.81 -23.15 -8.57
CA ARG A 516 -2.84 -22.56 -9.42
C ARG A 516 -4.21 -23.18 -9.16
N SER A 517 -5.26 -22.40 -9.36
CA SER A 517 -6.63 -22.91 -9.40
C SER A 517 -6.88 -23.66 -10.70
N ASP A 518 -7.99 -24.40 -10.76
CA ASP A 518 -8.53 -24.82 -12.05
C ASP A 518 -8.90 -23.60 -12.90
N ALA A 519 -8.81 -23.75 -14.22
CA ALA A 519 -9.22 -22.74 -15.16
C ALA A 519 -10.75 -22.65 -15.23
N VAL A 520 -11.30 -21.45 -15.04
CA VAL A 520 -12.74 -21.21 -15.06
C VAL A 520 -13.14 -20.52 -16.36
N LEU A 521 -14.13 -21.09 -17.06
CA LEU A 521 -14.68 -20.55 -18.30
C LEU A 521 -15.85 -19.61 -18.01
N VAL A 522 -15.79 -18.41 -18.59
CA VAL A 522 -16.86 -17.41 -18.58
C VAL A 522 -17.38 -17.27 -20.01
N GLU A 523 -18.63 -17.66 -20.25
CA GLU A 523 -19.35 -17.42 -21.50
C GLU A 523 -20.18 -16.14 -21.36
N LEU A 524 -19.91 -15.13 -22.19
CA LEU A 524 -20.68 -13.88 -22.26
C LEU A 524 -21.46 -13.85 -23.57
N GLN A 525 -22.78 -13.69 -23.47
CA GLN A 525 -23.66 -13.55 -24.62
C GLN A 525 -24.18 -12.11 -24.72
N GLY A 526 -23.96 -11.46 -25.86
CA GLY A 526 -24.52 -10.15 -26.16
C GLY A 526 -26.03 -10.27 -26.43
N GLN A 527 -26.86 -9.47 -25.78
CA GLN A 527 -28.31 -9.40 -26.00
C GLN A 527 -28.75 -8.08 -26.63
#